data_AF-A0A088DB18-F1
#
_entry.id   AF-A0A088DB18-F1
#
_cell.length_a   1.000
_cell.length_b   1.000
_cell.length_c   1.000
_cell.angle_alpha   90.00
_cell.angle_beta   90.00
_cell.angle_gamma   90.00
#
_symmetry.space_group_name_H-M   'P 1'
#
loop_
_entity.id
_entity.type
_entity.pdbx_description
1 polymer ?
#
loop_
_entity_poly.entity_id
_entity_poly.type
_entity_poly.pdbx_seq_one_letter_code
_entity_poly.pdbx_strand_id
1 'polypeptide(L)' 'MKSFSQIVCYVLILTLMTVIFSDTLVDAVDCNVAQCDKDCKARGYKKGTCHDFNDIGCKCHKWS' A
#
# COMPACT_ATOMS: atom_id res chain seq x y z
N MET A 1 -37.93 -13.15 10.89
CA MET A 1 -37.00 -11.99 11.03
C MET A 1 -35.67 -12.33 11.72
N LYS A 2 -35.30 -13.61 11.93
CA LYS A 2 -34.00 -14.00 12.52
C LYS A 2 -32.87 -14.07 11.49
N SER A 3 -33.18 -14.48 10.26
CA SER A 3 -32.19 -14.64 9.18
C SER A 3 -31.65 -13.32 8.65
N PHE A 4 -32.47 -12.26 8.60
CA PHE A 4 -32.03 -10.91 8.21
C PHE A 4 -30.99 -10.33 9.19
N SER A 5 -31.21 -10.54 10.50
CA SER A 5 -30.26 -10.11 11.53
C SER A 5 -28.92 -10.83 11.41
N GLN A 6 -28.92 -12.12 11.07
CA GLN A 6 -27.69 -12.88 10.83
C GLN A 6 -26.93 -12.39 9.59
N ILE A 7 -27.63 -12.17 8.47
CA ILE A 7 -27.01 -11.68 7.23
C ILE A 7 -26.35 -10.32 7.46
N VAL A 8 -27.02 -9.42 8.19
CA VAL A 8 -26.46 -8.10 8.54
C VAL A 8 -25.20 -8.25 9.40
N CYS A 9 -25.20 -9.15 10.39
CA CYS A 9 -24.00 -9.45 11.18
C CYS A 9 -22.86 -10.00 10.31
N TYR A 10 -23.12 -10.92 9.37
CA TYR A 10 -22.09 -11.46 8.48
C TYR A 10 -21.47 -10.39 7.59
N VAL A 11 -22.29 -9.51 7.01
CA VAL A 11 -21.81 -8.41 6.17
C VAL A 11 -20.96 -7.44 6.98
N LEU A 12 -21.37 -7.10 8.20
CA LEU A 12 -20.58 -6.26 9.12
C LEU A 12 -19.23 -6.86 9.50
N ILE A 13 -19.18 -8.17 9.75
CA ILE A 13 -17.93 -8.85 10.09
C ILE A 13 -16.98 -8.89 8.88
N LEU A 14 -17.51 -9.17 7.69
CA LEU A 14 -16.74 -9.18 6.44
C LEU A 14 -16.17 -7.79 6.13
N THR A 15 -16.95 -6.71 6.30
CA THR A 15 -16.45 -5.35 6.07
C THR A 15 -15.39 -4.97 7.09
N LEU A 16 -15.57 -5.29 8.39
CA LEU A 16 -14.54 -5.07 9.41
C LEU A 16 -13.24 -5.81 9.06
N MET A 17 -13.33 -7.07 8.66
CA MET A 17 -12.16 -7.85 8.26
C MET A 17 -11.42 -7.17 7.10
N THR A 18 -12.13 -6.76 6.04
CA THR A 18 -11.50 -6.09 4.87
C THR A 18 -10.81 -4.77 5.21
N VAL A 19 -11.34 -3.99 6.15
CA VAL A 19 -10.72 -2.73 6.60
C VAL A 19 -9.41 -3.04 7.33
N ILE A 20 -9.44 -3.97 8.30
CA ILE A 20 -8.25 -4.37 9.07
C ILE A 20 -7.15 -4.96 8.16
N PHE A 21 -7.52 -5.75 7.14
CA PHE A 21 -6.54 -6.28 6.19
C PHE A 21 -5.97 -5.19 5.27
N SER A 22 -6.74 -4.18 4.89
CA SER A 22 -6.27 -3.11 4.00
C SER A 22 -5.14 -2.28 4.64
N ASP A 23 -5.26 -1.95 5.92
CA ASP A 23 -4.23 -1.21 6.66
C ASP A 23 -2.93 -2.04 6.85
N THR A 24 -3.04 -3.36 6.96
CA THR A 24 -1.87 -4.25 7.14
C THR A 24 -1.18 -4.64 5.83
N LEU A 25 -1.90 -4.61 4.70
CA LEU A 25 -1.34 -4.86 3.36
C LEU A 25 -0.62 -3.61 2.80
N VAL A 26 -1.08 -2.41 3.16
CA VAL A 26 -0.43 -1.14 2.76
C VAL A 26 0.93 -0.96 3.44
N ASP A 27 1.13 -1.54 4.62
CA ASP A 27 2.41 -1.44 5.35
C ASP A 27 3.47 -2.46 4.87
N ALA A 28 3.05 -3.48 4.12
CA ALA A 28 3.94 -4.48 3.52
C ALA A 28 4.34 -4.13 2.07
N VAL A 29 4.40 -2.84 1.73
CA VAL A 29 5.06 -2.40 0.49
C VAL A 29 6.56 -2.48 0.72
N ASP A 30 7.11 -3.69 0.59
CA ASP A 30 8.54 -3.89 0.37
C ASP A 30 8.93 -2.99 -0.80
N CYS A 31 9.68 -1.93 -0.50
CA CYS A 31 9.99 -0.94 -1.51
C CYS A 31 10.92 -1.60 -2.53
N ASN A 32 10.34 -2.02 -3.66
CA ASN A 32 11.09 -2.59 -4.75
C ASN A 32 11.90 -1.49 -5.44
N VAL A 33 13.20 -1.42 -5.11
CA VAL A 33 14.15 -0.43 -5.66
C VAL A 33 14.12 -0.40 -7.18
N ALA A 34 14.02 -1.56 -7.84
CA ALA A 34 14.01 -1.63 -9.30
C ALA A 34 12.73 -1.04 -9.91
N GLN A 35 11.58 -1.24 -9.24
CA GLN A 35 10.32 -0.65 -9.67
C GLN A 35 10.28 0.85 -9.38
N CYS A 36 10.77 1.26 -8.21
CA CYS A 36 10.94 2.67 -7.82
C CYS A 36 11.85 3.42 -8.81
N ASP A 37 12.99 2.85 -9.18
CA ASP A 37 13.92 3.46 -10.13
C ASP A 37 13.32 3.59 -11.53
N LYS A 38 12.60 2.56 -12.00
CA LYS A 38 11.88 2.62 -13.27
C LYS A 38 10.82 3.72 -13.28
N ASP A 39 10.01 3.82 -12.24
CA ASP A 39 8.94 4.82 -12.15
C ASP A 39 9.51 6.25 -12.09
N CYS A 40 10.56 6.46 -11.28
CA CYS A 40 11.25 7.74 -11.22
C CYS A 40 11.88 8.15 -12.56
N LYS A 41 12.51 7.22 -13.28
CA LYS A 41 13.06 7.49 -14.62
C LYS A 41 11.97 7.78 -15.64
N ALA A 42 10.83 7.07 -15.59
CA ALA A 42 9.68 7.35 -16.44
C ALA A 42 9.12 8.77 -16.23
N ARG A 43 9.22 9.29 -15.00
CA ARG A 43 8.87 10.68 -14.66
C ARG A 43 9.96 11.72 -14.97
N GLY A 44 11.10 11.31 -15.53
CA GLY A 44 12.21 12.20 -15.92
C GLY A 44 13.25 12.46 -14.82
N TYR A 45 13.21 11.73 -13.70
CA TYR A 45 14.23 11.81 -12.66
C TYR A 45 15.46 10.94 -12.99
N LYS A 46 16.59 11.17 -12.30
CA LYS A 46 17.85 10.45 -12.52
C LYS A 46 17.82 9.03 -11.95
N LYS A 47 17.29 8.89 -10.73
CA LYS A 47 17.19 7.59 -10.04
C LYS A 47 16.08 7.58 -9.00
N GLY A 48 15.54 6.40 -8.72
CA GLY A 48 14.68 6.12 -7.57
C GLY A 48 15.43 5.35 -6.48
N THR A 49 15.20 5.66 -5.21
CA THR A 49 15.77 4.93 -4.07
C THR A 49 14.70 4.64 -3.04
N CYS A 50 14.75 3.47 -2.44
CA CYS A 50 13.93 3.12 -1.29
C CYS A 50 14.56 3.64 0.00
N HIS A 51 13.73 4.08 0.94
CA HIS A 51 14.17 4.54 2.25
C HIS A 51 13.68 3.56 3.32
N ASP A 52 14.61 3.03 4.11
CA ASP A 52 14.34 1.89 5.01
C ASP A 52 13.93 2.27 6.44
N PHE A 53 14.10 3.53 6.86
CA PHE A 53 14.17 3.80 8.31
C PHE A 53 12.97 4.48 8.95
N ASN A 54 12.08 5.17 8.21
CA ASN A 54 10.87 5.78 8.80
C ASN A 54 9.82 6.27 7.79
N ASP A 55 10.06 6.07 6.49
CA ASP A 55 9.21 6.51 5.38
C ASP A 55 9.33 5.42 4.31
N ILE A 56 8.50 4.38 4.42
CA ILE A 56 8.47 3.27 3.45
C ILE A 56 7.96 3.86 2.14
N GLY A 57 8.88 4.34 1.32
CA GLY A 57 8.56 5.19 0.20
C GLY A 57 9.64 5.23 -0.87
N CYS A 58 9.20 5.25 -2.12
CA CYS A 58 10.07 5.47 -3.26
C CYS A 58 10.43 6.97 -3.38
N LYS A 59 11.72 7.30 -3.30
CA LYS A 59 12.21 8.68 -3.43
C LYS A 59 12.95 8.89 -4.75
N CYS A 60 12.48 9.85 -5.55
CA CYS A 60 13.12 10.21 -6.82
C CYS A 60 14.15 11.34 -6.65
N HIS A 61 15.35 11.16 -7.22
CA HIS A 61 16.43 12.15 -7.23
C HIS A 61 16.56 12.80 -8.60
N LYS A 62 16.62 14.13 -8.65
CA LYS A 62 16.78 14.89 -9.89
C LYS A 62 18.24 14.84 -10.39
N TRP A 63 18.44 15.24 -11.64
CA TRP A 63 19.75 15.55 -12.18
C TRP A 63 20.27 16.80 -11.47
N SER A 64 21.28 16.62 -10.61
CA SER A 64 22.03 17.73 -10.02
C SER A 64 23.10 18.22 -10.97
#